data_AF-R1GAX0-F1
#
_entry.id   AF-R1GAX0-F1
#
_cell.length_a   1.000
_cell.length_b   1.000
_cell.length_c   1.000
_cell.angle_alpha   90.00
_cell.angle_beta   90.00
_cell.angle_gamma   90.00
#
_symmetry.space_group_name_H-M   'P 1'
#
loop_
_entity.id
_entity.type
_entity.pdbx_description
1 polymer ?
#
loop_
_entity_poly.entity_id
_entity_poly.type
_entity_poly.pdbx_seq_one_letter_code
_entity_poly.pdbx_strand_id
1 'polypeptide(L)'
;MHLARFRRARDQFYRSEAETHWNQGFSMTTSQIPQVGNESYHAFYIFSMLSCIYKLAKGPAPGDFLYFEEPGRESSEWLIYCKGHLSFLMFGLDALRSGPLAQLFEISTQKTRKFFTPDDPVDPDPIADLRKLCKDALGTAHPKYDTYKAAIDNLSRMYSALYNSEDDGDFSIFVWMLSISKEFFPCIQQRDPVALVIFAYFVVLLDKLSPWWFK
;
A
#
# COMPACT_ATOMS: atom_id res chain seq x y z
N MET A 1 7.39 6.37 -15.50
CA MET A 1 7.68 7.04 -14.20
C MET A 1 9.11 6.81 -13.69
N HIS A 2 9.59 5.57 -13.55
CA HIS A 2 10.98 5.31 -13.08
C HIS A 2 12.06 6.02 -13.91
N LEU A 3 12.01 5.94 -15.24
CA LEU A 3 12.99 6.58 -16.13
C LEU A 3 13.06 8.11 -16.01
N ALA A 4 11.95 8.76 -15.63
CA ALA A 4 11.89 10.21 -15.42
C ALA A 4 12.85 10.65 -14.29
N ARG A 5 13.09 9.77 -13.31
CA ARG A 5 13.96 10.01 -12.15
C ARG A 5 15.44 10.04 -12.53
N PHE A 6 15.87 9.04 -13.30
CA PHE A 6 17.26 8.89 -13.72
C PHE A 6 17.63 9.83 -14.86
N ARG A 7 16.64 10.26 -15.65
CA ARG A 7 16.83 11.14 -16.80
C ARG A 7 16.04 12.43 -16.61
N ARG A 8 16.43 13.22 -15.60
CA ARG A 8 15.78 14.50 -15.25
C ARG A 8 15.59 15.45 -16.43
N ALA A 9 16.53 15.47 -17.38
CA ALA A 9 16.45 16.27 -18.61
C ALA A 9 15.26 15.89 -19.51
N ARG A 10 14.68 14.69 -19.35
CA ARG A 10 13.51 14.18 -20.08
C ARG A 10 12.36 13.81 -19.14
N ASP A 11 12.30 14.37 -17.93
CA ASP A 11 11.27 14.04 -16.95
C ASP A 11 9.86 14.23 -17.51
N GLN A 12 9.58 15.41 -18.10
CA GLN A 12 8.28 15.70 -18.72
C GLN A 12 7.92 14.72 -19.84
N PHE A 13 8.89 14.37 -20.69
CA PHE A 13 8.68 13.38 -21.77
C PHE A 13 8.27 12.01 -21.20
N TYR A 14 9.02 11.48 -20.23
CA TYR A 14 8.70 10.17 -19.64
C TYR A 14 7.43 10.15 -18.80
N ARG A 15 7.03 11.29 -18.24
CA ARG A 15 5.73 11.45 -17.56
C ARG A 15 4.58 11.47 -18.55
N SER A 16 4.72 12.22 -19.65
CA SER A 16 3.75 12.27 -20.73
C SER A 16 3.55 10.90 -21.37
N GLU A 17 4.63 10.18 -21.69
CA GLU A 17 4.54 8.83 -22.25
C GLU A 17 3.83 7.85 -21.30
N ALA A 18 4.14 7.93 -20.00
CA ALA A 18 3.46 7.11 -19.00
C ALA A 18 1.96 7.42 -18.92
N GLU A 19 1.57 8.69 -19.01
CA GLU A 19 0.18 9.12 -19.00
C GLU A 19 -0.58 8.70 -20.27
N THR A 20 0.07 8.79 -21.44
CA THR A 20 -0.49 8.28 -22.70
C THR A 20 -0.79 6.78 -22.62
N HIS A 21 0.18 5.96 -22.21
CA HIS A 21 -0.01 4.52 -22.06
C HIS A 21 -1.05 4.18 -20.99
N TRP A 22 -1.07 4.92 -19.88
CA TRP A 22 -2.09 4.78 -18.85
C TRP A 22 -3.48 5.02 -19.41
N ASN A 23 -3.70 6.14 -20.11
CA ASN A 23 -5.03 6.49 -20.64
C ASN A 23 -5.53 5.47 -21.67
N GLN A 24 -4.63 4.98 -22.54
CA GLN A 24 -4.95 3.94 -23.52
C GLN A 24 -5.33 2.62 -22.83
N GLY A 25 -4.47 2.12 -21.94
CA GLY A 25 -4.70 0.87 -21.23
C GLY A 25 -5.95 0.92 -20.37
N PHE A 26 -6.14 2.01 -19.62
CA PHE A 26 -7.31 2.22 -18.77
C PHE A 26 -8.61 2.22 -19.58
N SER A 27 -8.68 2.98 -20.68
CA SER A 27 -9.88 3.01 -21.52
C SER A 27 -10.22 1.64 -22.10
N MET A 28 -9.22 0.91 -22.59
CA MET A 28 -9.41 -0.44 -23.14
C MET A 28 -9.91 -1.41 -22.06
N THR A 29 -9.23 -1.45 -20.90
CA THR A 29 -9.61 -2.35 -19.81
C THR A 29 -10.99 -2.03 -19.27
N THR A 30 -11.35 -0.76 -19.06
CA THR A 30 -12.67 -0.36 -18.57
C THR A 30 -13.79 -0.84 -19.50
N SER A 31 -13.59 -0.80 -20.82
CA SER A 31 -14.57 -1.32 -21.79
C SER A 31 -14.78 -2.83 -21.70
N GLN A 32 -13.81 -3.58 -21.17
CA GLN A 32 -13.84 -5.04 -21.09
C GLN A 32 -14.22 -5.55 -19.69
N ILE A 33 -14.34 -4.67 -18.68
CA ILE A 33 -14.74 -5.06 -17.30
C ILE A 33 -16.01 -5.93 -17.26
N PRO A 34 -17.07 -5.65 -18.04
CA PRO A 34 -18.27 -6.50 -18.01
C PRO A 34 -18.04 -7.94 -18.47
N GLN A 35 -16.92 -8.21 -19.14
CA GLN A 35 -16.56 -9.51 -19.72
C GLN A 35 -15.46 -10.22 -18.90
N VAL A 36 -15.21 -9.78 -17.66
CA VAL A 36 -14.25 -10.45 -16.77
C VAL A 36 -14.74 -11.89 -16.53
N GLY A 37 -13.91 -12.84 -16.94
CA GLY A 37 -14.12 -14.27 -16.75
C GLY A 37 -12.80 -14.95 -16.42
N ASN A 38 -12.82 -16.28 -16.27
CA ASN A 38 -11.65 -17.03 -15.79
C ASN A 38 -10.40 -16.85 -16.68
N GLU A 39 -10.57 -16.77 -18.00
CA GLU A 39 -9.45 -16.61 -18.94
C GLU A 39 -8.83 -15.21 -18.89
N SER A 40 -9.67 -14.17 -18.72
CA SER A 40 -9.23 -12.78 -18.68
C SER A 40 -8.83 -12.31 -17.27
N TYR A 41 -9.21 -13.07 -16.24
CA TYR A 41 -9.04 -12.72 -14.82
C TYR A 41 -7.62 -12.28 -14.47
N HIS A 42 -6.64 -13.07 -14.92
CA HIS A 42 -5.23 -12.82 -14.65
C HIS A 42 -4.75 -11.49 -15.24
N ALA A 43 -5.23 -11.13 -16.44
CA ALA A 43 -4.90 -9.86 -17.07
C ALA A 43 -5.49 -8.68 -16.28
N PHE A 44 -6.74 -8.78 -15.83
CA PHE A 44 -7.35 -7.78 -14.97
C PHE A 44 -6.67 -7.66 -13.61
N TYR A 45 -6.24 -8.79 -13.02
CA TYR A 45 -5.48 -8.79 -11.78
C TYR A 45 -4.15 -8.04 -11.94
N ILE A 46 -3.36 -8.36 -12.97
CA ILE A 46 -2.10 -7.65 -13.25
C ILE A 46 -2.35 -6.17 -13.56
N PHE A 47 -3.38 -5.85 -14.36
CA PHE A 47 -3.74 -4.48 -14.65
C PHE A 47 -4.10 -3.69 -13.37
N SER A 48 -4.85 -4.30 -12.44
CA SER A 48 -5.19 -3.67 -11.16
C SER A 48 -3.95 -3.41 -10.30
N MET A 49 -2.98 -4.35 -10.29
CA MET A 49 -1.70 -4.18 -9.60
C MET A 49 -0.90 -3.03 -10.21
N LEU A 50 -0.75 -3.01 -11.53
CA LEU A 50 -0.06 -1.94 -12.26
C LEU A 50 -0.75 -0.58 -12.09
N SER A 51 -2.08 -0.56 -11.97
CA SER A 51 -2.86 0.66 -11.72
C SER A 51 -2.53 1.27 -10.37
N CYS A 52 -2.43 0.44 -9.33
CA CYS A 52 -2.00 0.88 -8.00
C CYS A 52 -0.60 1.49 -8.09
N ILE A 53 0.36 0.75 -8.67
CA ILE A 53 1.75 1.19 -8.83
C ILE A 53 1.84 2.50 -9.63
N TYR A 54 1.09 2.62 -10.72
CA TYR A 54 1.09 3.83 -11.55
C TYR A 54 0.61 5.05 -10.77
N LYS A 55 -0.53 4.97 -10.08
CA LYS A 55 -1.10 6.10 -9.32
C LYS A 55 -0.15 6.56 -8.22
N LEU A 56 0.42 5.58 -7.54
CA LEU A 56 1.41 5.77 -6.50
C LEU A 56 2.73 6.37 -7.02
N ALA A 57 3.23 5.90 -8.17
CA ALA A 57 4.43 6.44 -8.81
C ALA A 57 4.22 7.81 -9.48
N LYS A 58 2.98 8.17 -9.86
CA LYS A 58 2.61 9.51 -10.32
C LYS A 58 2.82 10.53 -9.19
N GLY A 59 2.62 10.09 -7.95
CA GLY A 59 2.72 10.89 -6.73
C GLY A 59 1.42 11.63 -6.41
N PRO A 60 1.28 12.12 -5.17
CA PRO A 60 0.08 12.82 -4.75
C PRO A 60 -0.10 14.14 -5.50
N ALA A 61 -1.35 14.50 -5.75
CA ALA A 61 -1.69 15.87 -6.15
C ALA A 61 -1.53 16.82 -4.95
N PRO A 62 -1.30 18.14 -5.16
CA PRO A 62 -1.35 19.10 -4.07
C PRO A 62 -2.67 18.95 -3.29
N GLY A 63 -2.60 18.79 -1.96
CA GLY A 63 -3.75 18.57 -1.07
C GLY A 63 -4.20 17.11 -0.90
N ASP A 64 -3.46 16.14 -1.45
CA ASP A 64 -3.66 14.70 -1.28
C ASP A 64 -2.55 14.12 -0.40
N PHE A 65 -2.91 13.53 0.75
CA PHE A 65 -1.98 12.97 1.73
C PHE A 65 -2.10 11.44 1.82
N LEU A 66 -2.37 10.79 0.68
CA LEU A 66 -2.61 9.35 0.52
C LEU A 66 -3.92 8.88 1.17
N TYR A 67 -4.02 8.97 2.50
CA TYR A 67 -5.16 8.43 3.24
C TYR A 67 -6.19 9.47 3.65
N PHE A 68 -5.88 10.75 3.45
CA PHE A 68 -6.79 11.86 3.70
C PHE A 68 -6.44 13.03 2.78
N GLU A 69 -7.42 13.88 2.52
CA GLU A 69 -7.30 15.04 1.64
C GLU A 69 -7.67 16.32 2.38
N GLU A 70 -7.33 17.48 1.82
CA GLU A 70 -7.83 18.78 2.30
C GLU A 70 -9.38 18.84 2.32
N PRO A 71 -9.99 19.62 3.24
CA PRO A 71 -11.45 19.68 3.35
C PRO A 71 -12.08 20.12 2.02
N GLY A 72 -13.10 19.39 1.56
CA GLY A 72 -13.82 19.68 0.32
C GLY A 72 -13.29 18.97 -0.94
N ARG A 73 -12.31 18.07 -0.81
CA ARG A 73 -11.86 17.19 -1.90
C ARG A 73 -12.47 15.79 -1.83
N GLU A 74 -12.51 15.14 -3.00
CA GLU A 74 -12.86 13.73 -3.13
C GLU A 74 -11.74 12.81 -2.61
N SER A 75 -12.09 11.58 -2.25
CA SER A 75 -11.13 10.59 -1.76
C SER A 75 -10.04 10.28 -2.78
N SER A 76 -8.83 10.06 -2.26
CA SER A 76 -7.62 9.86 -3.03
C SER A 76 -7.77 8.69 -3.99
N GLU A 77 -7.56 8.98 -5.28
CA GLU A 77 -7.86 8.02 -6.35
C GLU A 77 -7.10 6.70 -6.19
N TRP A 78 -5.86 6.73 -5.66
CA TRP A 78 -5.08 5.51 -5.49
C TRP A 78 -5.78 4.51 -4.56
N LEU A 79 -6.53 4.97 -3.54
CA LEU A 79 -7.32 4.10 -2.66
C LEU A 79 -8.39 3.32 -3.43
N ILE A 80 -8.96 3.91 -4.48
CA ILE A 80 -9.96 3.25 -5.33
C ILE A 80 -9.31 2.07 -6.07
N TYR A 81 -8.18 2.31 -6.73
CA TYR A 81 -7.45 1.26 -7.45
C TYR A 81 -6.98 0.16 -6.50
N CYS A 82 -6.55 0.54 -5.31
CA CYS A 82 -6.08 -0.35 -4.28
C CYS A 82 -7.19 -1.26 -3.75
N LYS A 83 -8.35 -0.69 -3.40
CA LYS A 83 -9.54 -1.47 -3.02
C LYS A 83 -9.98 -2.39 -4.16
N GLY A 84 -9.90 -1.91 -5.41
CA GLY A 84 -10.13 -2.73 -6.61
C GLY A 84 -9.19 -3.92 -6.69
N HIS A 85 -7.88 -3.71 -6.56
CA HIS A 85 -6.88 -4.77 -6.55
C HIS A 85 -7.11 -5.79 -5.41
N LEU A 86 -7.40 -5.32 -4.20
CA LEU A 86 -7.74 -6.19 -3.08
C LEU A 86 -9.00 -7.01 -3.35
N SER A 87 -9.98 -6.44 -4.05
CA SER A 87 -11.18 -7.16 -4.45
C SER A 87 -10.85 -8.27 -5.45
N PHE A 88 -10.02 -8.00 -6.47
CA PHE A 88 -9.52 -9.06 -7.37
C PHE A 88 -8.72 -10.12 -6.61
N LEU A 89 -7.88 -9.73 -5.66
CA LEU A 89 -7.15 -10.69 -4.84
C LEU A 89 -8.09 -11.61 -4.05
N MET A 90 -9.13 -11.05 -3.44
CA MET A 90 -10.06 -11.80 -2.59
C MET A 90 -11.05 -12.67 -3.38
N PHE A 91 -11.58 -12.17 -4.49
CA PHE A 91 -12.66 -12.85 -5.23
C PHE A 91 -12.18 -13.90 -6.24
N GLY A 92 -10.95 -13.83 -6.72
CA GLY A 92 -10.41 -14.80 -7.66
C GLY A 92 -9.17 -15.50 -7.18
N LEU A 93 -9.05 -15.68 -5.86
CA LEU A 93 -7.96 -16.41 -5.24
C LEU A 93 -7.77 -17.80 -5.87
N ASP A 94 -8.88 -18.50 -6.16
CA ASP A 94 -8.83 -19.84 -6.76
C ASP A 94 -8.37 -19.80 -8.22
N ALA A 95 -8.82 -18.81 -8.99
CA ALA A 95 -8.35 -18.58 -10.35
C ALA A 95 -6.84 -18.26 -10.36
N LEU A 96 -6.39 -17.38 -9.46
CA LEU A 96 -4.97 -17.02 -9.32
C LEU A 96 -4.09 -18.22 -8.95
N ARG A 97 -4.58 -19.12 -8.10
CA ARG A 97 -3.85 -20.34 -7.67
C ARG A 97 -3.83 -21.46 -8.70
N SER A 98 -4.79 -21.51 -9.60
CA SER A 98 -4.92 -22.60 -10.60
C SER A 98 -4.47 -22.19 -12.00
N GLY A 99 -4.28 -20.89 -12.25
CA GLY A 99 -3.93 -20.36 -13.56
C GLY A 99 -2.44 -20.02 -13.75
N PRO A 100 -2.10 -19.30 -14.84
CA PRO A 100 -0.71 -19.00 -15.22
C PRO A 100 0.08 -18.16 -14.21
N LEU A 101 -0.60 -17.46 -13.29
CA LEU A 101 0.04 -16.67 -12.24
C LEU A 101 0.26 -17.43 -10.94
N ALA A 102 -0.07 -18.73 -10.88
CA ALA A 102 -0.03 -19.53 -9.64
C ALA A 102 1.33 -19.47 -8.94
N GLN A 103 2.43 -19.66 -9.66
CA GLN A 103 3.78 -19.62 -9.08
C GLN A 103 4.13 -18.23 -8.54
N LEU A 104 3.83 -17.16 -9.30
CA LEU A 104 4.04 -15.79 -8.85
C LEU A 104 3.22 -15.50 -7.59
N PHE A 105 1.97 -15.96 -7.58
CA PHE A 105 1.06 -15.81 -6.46
C PHE A 105 1.57 -16.55 -5.21
N GLU A 106 2.05 -17.78 -5.37
CA GLU A 106 2.61 -18.58 -4.28
C GLU A 106 3.85 -17.93 -3.68
N ILE A 107 4.81 -17.50 -4.52
CA ILE A 107 6.00 -16.76 -4.09
C ILE A 107 5.59 -15.49 -3.32
N SER A 108 4.64 -14.73 -3.86
CA SER A 108 4.16 -13.51 -3.21
C SER A 108 3.52 -13.82 -1.85
N THR A 109 2.67 -14.86 -1.77
CA THR A 109 2.00 -15.27 -0.54
C THR A 109 2.98 -15.74 0.53
N GLN A 110 3.99 -16.52 0.13
CA GLN A 110 5.01 -17.00 1.05
C GLN A 110 5.86 -15.85 1.61
N LYS A 111 6.20 -14.86 0.77
CA LYS A 111 6.90 -13.65 1.19
C LYS A 111 6.02 -12.80 2.11
N THR A 112 4.76 -12.54 1.74
CA THR A 112 3.85 -11.70 2.53
C THR A 112 3.47 -12.34 3.87
N ARG A 113 3.38 -13.67 3.96
CA ARG A 113 3.01 -14.38 5.20
C ARG A 113 3.91 -14.02 6.39
N LYS A 114 5.20 -13.83 6.16
CA LYS A 114 6.19 -13.47 7.20
C LYS A 114 5.88 -12.12 7.88
N PHE A 115 5.17 -11.23 7.21
CA PHE A 115 4.80 -9.91 7.75
C PHE A 115 3.53 -9.95 8.61
N PHE A 116 2.72 -11.01 8.48
CA PHE A 116 1.48 -11.20 9.22
C PHE A 116 1.58 -12.28 10.30
N THR A 117 2.65 -13.08 10.30
CA THR A 117 2.90 -14.04 11.37
C THR A 117 3.14 -13.32 12.70
N PRO A 118 2.44 -13.70 13.78
CA PRO A 118 2.68 -13.16 15.11
C PRO A 118 3.93 -13.82 15.69
N ASP A 119 5.11 -13.36 15.28
CA ASP A 119 6.29 -13.49 16.12
C ASP A 119 6.25 -12.34 17.13
N ASP A 120 6.71 -12.57 18.37
CA ASP A 120 6.91 -11.50 19.36
C ASP A 120 7.99 -10.56 18.81
N PRO A 121 7.63 -9.39 18.26
CA PRO A 121 8.62 -8.51 17.67
C PRO A 121 9.37 -7.88 18.85
N VAL A 122 10.69 -7.99 18.86
CA VAL A 122 11.49 -7.05 19.64
C VAL A 122 11.30 -5.70 18.99
N ASP A 123 10.57 -4.81 19.67
CA ASP A 123 10.30 -3.48 19.15
C ASP A 123 11.63 -2.79 18.82
N PRO A 124 11.84 -2.36 17.58
CA PRO A 124 12.91 -1.42 17.27
C PRO A 124 12.71 -0.15 18.11
N ASP A 125 13.80 0.52 18.52
CA ASP A 125 13.74 1.71 19.39
C ASP A 125 12.66 2.75 18.98
N PRO A 126 12.49 3.10 17.68
CA PRO A 126 11.47 4.06 17.27
C PRO A 126 10.02 3.61 17.53
N ILE A 127 9.77 2.30 17.50
CA ILE A 127 8.43 1.70 17.72
C ILE A 127 8.11 1.65 19.21
N ALA A 128 9.11 1.36 20.05
CA ALA A 128 8.95 1.41 21.50
C ALA A 128 8.55 2.81 21.97
N ASP A 129 9.20 3.85 21.44
CA ASP A 129 8.85 5.25 21.71
C ASP A 129 7.44 5.60 21.23
N LEU A 130 7.05 5.15 20.03
CA LEU A 130 5.70 5.35 19.50
C LEU A 130 4.64 4.69 20.39
N ARG A 131 4.90 3.48 20.87
CA ARG A 131 4.00 2.75 21.78
C ARG A 131 3.83 3.49 23.11
N LYS A 132 4.93 4.02 23.66
CA LYS A 132 4.90 4.84 24.87
C LYS A 132 4.11 6.13 24.63
N LEU A 133 4.37 6.86 23.55
CA LEU A 133 3.66 8.08 23.20
C LEU A 133 2.15 7.83 23.07
N CYS A 134 1.75 6.76 22.38
CA CYS A 134 0.34 6.39 22.23
C CYS A 134 -0.31 6.11 23.60
N LYS A 135 0.39 5.42 24.49
CA LYS A 135 -0.10 5.13 25.84
C LYS A 135 -0.23 6.40 26.68
N ASP A 136 0.76 7.28 26.62
CA ASP A 136 0.80 8.52 27.41
C ASP A 136 -0.24 9.54 26.92
N ALA A 137 -0.47 9.63 25.61
CA ALA A 137 -1.42 10.57 25.02
C ALA A 137 -2.89 10.15 25.17
N LEU A 138 -3.17 8.84 25.05
CA LEU A 138 -4.54 8.32 24.98
C LEU A 138 -5.03 7.68 26.28
N GLY A 139 -4.12 7.05 27.03
CA GLY A 139 -4.44 6.15 28.14
C GLY A 139 -4.97 4.78 27.67
N THR A 140 -4.71 3.73 28.44
CA THR A 140 -5.05 2.34 28.06
C THR A 140 -6.55 2.04 28.11
N ALA A 141 -7.35 2.86 28.78
CA ALA A 141 -8.80 2.68 28.89
C ALA A 141 -9.58 3.32 27.72
N HIS A 142 -8.90 4.03 26.82
CA HIS A 142 -9.55 4.73 25.73
C HIS A 142 -10.06 3.75 24.65
N PRO A 143 -11.27 3.92 24.09
CA PRO A 143 -11.84 2.98 23.11
C PRO A 143 -10.99 2.74 21.86
N LYS A 144 -10.21 3.75 21.43
CA LYS A 144 -9.30 3.65 20.28
C LYS A 144 -7.93 3.03 20.61
N TYR A 145 -7.63 2.80 21.88
CA TYR A 145 -6.30 2.32 22.31
C TYR A 145 -5.95 0.98 21.65
N ASP A 146 -6.90 0.02 21.65
CA ASP A 146 -6.67 -1.29 21.04
C ASP A 146 -6.46 -1.20 19.53
N THR A 147 -7.20 -0.31 18.85
CA THR A 147 -7.00 -0.04 17.41
C THR A 147 -5.61 0.50 17.12
N TYR A 148 -5.12 1.45 17.93
CA TYR A 148 -3.79 2.03 17.75
C TYR A 148 -2.68 1.06 18.13
N LYS A 149 -2.87 0.31 19.21
CA LYS A 149 -1.98 -0.78 19.59
C LYS A 149 -1.84 -1.79 18.46
N ALA A 150 -2.95 -2.23 17.85
CA ALA A 150 -2.90 -3.15 16.72
C ALA A 150 -2.16 -2.57 15.50
N ALA A 151 -2.36 -1.28 15.21
CA ALA A 151 -1.63 -0.59 14.13
C ALA A 151 -0.11 -0.52 14.43
N ILE A 152 0.27 -0.24 15.68
CA ILE A 152 1.67 -0.22 16.13
C ILE A 152 2.29 -1.62 16.10
N ASP A 153 1.54 -2.65 16.51
CA ASP A 153 1.99 -4.05 16.45
C ASP A 153 2.22 -4.51 14.99
N ASN A 154 1.40 -4.02 14.04
CA ASN A 154 1.62 -4.25 12.62
C ASN A 154 2.86 -3.50 12.09
N LEU A 155 3.06 -2.25 12.51
CA LEU A 155 4.29 -1.50 12.20
C LEU A 155 5.53 -2.21 12.73
N SER A 156 5.51 -2.67 13.98
CA SER A 156 6.63 -3.38 14.60
C SER A 156 7.05 -4.57 13.74
N ARG A 157 6.07 -5.41 13.35
CA ARG A 157 6.31 -6.56 12.44
C ARG A 157 6.88 -6.15 11.09
N MET A 158 6.36 -5.08 10.49
CA MET A 158 6.87 -4.57 9.21
C MET A 158 8.31 -4.06 9.32
N TYR A 159 8.63 -3.32 10.38
CA TYR A 159 10.00 -2.88 10.65
C TYR A 159 10.91 -4.09 10.85
N SER A 160 10.58 -5.01 11.76
CA SER A 160 11.41 -6.20 12.02
C SER A 160 11.65 -7.00 10.75
N ALA A 161 10.62 -7.20 9.92
CA ALA A 161 10.77 -7.93 8.68
C ALA A 161 11.62 -7.19 7.63
N LEU A 162 11.56 -5.86 7.57
CA LEU A 162 12.41 -5.03 6.69
C LEU A 162 13.88 -5.01 7.14
N TYR A 163 14.14 -4.98 8.45
CA TYR A 163 15.51 -4.92 8.99
C TYR A 163 16.19 -6.30 9.06
N ASN A 164 15.41 -7.38 9.20
CA ASN A 164 15.92 -8.75 9.28
C ASN A 164 15.96 -9.47 7.91
N SER A 165 15.44 -8.86 6.84
CA SER A 165 15.50 -9.47 5.52
C SER A 165 16.91 -9.30 4.91
N GLU A 166 17.57 -10.43 4.62
CA GLU A 166 18.74 -10.46 3.72
C GLU A 166 18.36 -10.11 2.27
N ASP A 167 17.07 -10.19 1.94
CA ASP A 167 16.49 -9.75 0.67
C ASP A 167 16.37 -8.22 0.65
N ASP A 168 16.81 -7.62 -0.45
CA ASP A 168 17.07 -6.18 -0.63
C ASP A 168 15.78 -5.34 -0.77
N GLY A 169 14.96 -5.30 0.29
CA GLY A 169 13.81 -4.39 0.37
C GLY A 169 12.58 -4.82 -0.42
N ASP A 170 12.35 -6.13 -0.57
CA ASP A 170 11.21 -6.73 -1.28
C ASP A 170 9.87 -6.59 -0.52
N PHE A 171 9.75 -5.54 0.30
CA PHE A 171 8.51 -5.17 0.96
C PHE A 171 7.60 -4.47 -0.06
N SER A 172 6.63 -5.22 -0.56
CA SER A 172 5.68 -4.72 -1.54
C SER A 172 4.75 -3.67 -0.90
N ILE A 173 4.47 -2.59 -1.64
CA ILE A 173 3.46 -1.60 -1.25
C ILE A 173 2.09 -2.21 -0.95
N PHE A 174 1.78 -3.36 -1.54
CA PHE A 174 0.55 -4.10 -1.25
C PHE A 174 0.55 -4.69 0.16
N VAL A 175 1.70 -5.14 0.67
CA VAL A 175 1.84 -5.60 2.07
C VAL A 175 1.62 -4.43 3.01
N TRP A 176 2.28 -3.30 2.74
CA TRP A 176 2.07 -2.06 3.49
C TRP A 176 0.60 -1.67 3.60
N MET A 177 -0.09 -1.71 2.47
CA MET A 177 -1.52 -1.40 2.39
C MET A 177 -2.38 -2.35 3.19
N LEU A 178 -2.12 -3.65 3.08
CA LEU A 178 -2.84 -4.70 3.80
C LEU A 178 -2.63 -4.62 5.31
N SER A 179 -1.52 -4.03 5.76
CA SER A 179 -1.21 -3.87 7.18
C SER A 179 -1.99 -2.73 7.85
N ILE A 180 -2.55 -1.78 7.09
CA ILE A 180 -3.42 -0.73 7.62
C ILE A 180 -4.83 -1.32 7.83
N SER A 181 -5.24 -1.45 9.09
CA SER A 181 -6.51 -2.09 9.43
C SER A 181 -7.72 -1.23 9.02
N LYS A 182 -8.87 -1.89 8.81
CA LYS A 182 -10.14 -1.24 8.45
C LYS A 182 -10.65 -0.32 9.56
N GLU A 183 -10.29 -0.59 10.80
CA GLU A 183 -10.67 0.15 12.00
C GLU A 183 -9.73 1.35 12.21
N PHE A 184 -8.46 1.22 11.81
CA PHE A 184 -7.48 2.31 11.89
C PHE A 184 -7.68 3.35 10.77
N PHE A 185 -8.09 2.90 9.58
CA PHE A 185 -8.30 3.76 8.41
C PHE A 185 -9.21 4.99 8.68
N PRO A 186 -10.41 4.85 9.29
CA PRO A 186 -11.24 6.01 9.64
C PRO A 186 -10.58 6.99 10.60
N CYS A 187 -9.70 6.52 11.49
CA CYS A 187 -8.99 7.39 12.42
C CYS A 187 -8.02 8.33 11.68
N ILE A 188 -7.39 7.85 10.61
CA ILE A 188 -6.55 8.67 9.74
C ILE A 188 -7.40 9.69 8.98
N GLN A 189 -8.53 9.27 8.41
CA GLN A 189 -9.44 10.16 7.68
C GLN A 189 -10.03 11.26 8.57
N GLN A 190 -10.31 10.94 9.83
CA GLN A 190 -10.76 11.92 10.85
C GLN A 190 -9.63 12.82 11.35
N ARG A 191 -8.39 12.63 10.88
CA ARG A 191 -7.21 13.39 11.28
C ARG A 191 -6.96 13.36 12.78
N ASP A 192 -7.21 12.21 13.41
CA ASP A 192 -6.88 12.02 14.81
C ASP A 192 -5.36 12.18 15.01
N PRO A 193 -4.89 13.05 15.93
CA PRO A 193 -3.47 13.35 16.09
C PRO A 193 -2.61 12.10 16.29
N VAL A 194 -3.05 11.16 17.12
CA VAL A 194 -2.27 9.94 17.41
C VAL A 194 -2.26 9.01 16.19
N ALA A 195 -3.38 8.93 15.48
CA ALA A 195 -3.45 8.15 14.23
C ALA A 195 -2.54 8.74 13.15
N LEU A 196 -2.44 10.07 13.04
CA LEU A 196 -1.54 10.74 12.09
C LEU A 196 -0.07 10.49 12.42
N VAL A 197 0.29 10.47 13.72
CA VAL A 197 1.66 10.12 14.15
C VAL A 197 1.97 8.68 13.76
N ILE A 198 1.10 7.72 14.10
CA ILE A 198 1.28 6.31 13.70
C ILE A 198 1.35 6.18 12.17
N PHE A 199 0.50 6.90 11.44
CA PHE A 199 0.51 6.92 9.98
C PHE A 199 1.81 7.50 9.40
N ALA A 200 2.41 8.50 10.03
CA ALA A 200 3.71 9.03 9.60
C ALA A 200 4.81 7.95 9.65
N TYR A 201 4.78 7.04 10.64
CA TYR A 201 5.70 5.90 10.69
C TYR A 201 5.44 4.91 9.54
N PHE A 202 4.18 4.69 9.15
CA PHE A 202 3.86 3.94 7.94
C PHE A 202 4.42 4.62 6.68
N VAL A 203 4.33 5.95 6.57
CA VAL A 203 4.85 6.71 5.43
C VAL A 203 6.39 6.64 5.36
N VAL A 204 7.09 6.64 6.50
CA VAL A 204 8.55 6.44 6.53
C VAL A 204 8.93 5.06 5.97
N LEU A 205 8.16 4.01 6.29
CA LEU A 205 8.35 2.71 5.65
C LEU A 205 8.11 2.78 4.15
N LEU A 206 7.05 3.46 3.71
CA LEU A 206 6.76 3.65 2.29
C LEU A 206 7.92 4.33 1.54
N ASP A 207 8.56 5.32 2.16
CA ASP A 207 9.77 5.95 1.62
C ASP A 207 10.97 5.00 1.57
N LYS A 208 11.08 4.03 2.48
CA LYS A 208 12.12 2.99 2.37
C LYS A 208 11.88 2.03 1.19
N LEU A 209 10.64 1.93 0.69
CA LEU A 209 10.29 1.20 -0.55
C LEU A 209 10.56 2.01 -1.82
N SER A 210 10.93 3.28 -1.63
CA SER A 210 11.11 4.31 -2.64
C SER A 210 12.34 4.23 -3.55
N PRO A 211 13.41 3.44 -3.31
CA PRO A 211 14.57 3.45 -4.21
C PRO A 211 14.17 3.25 -5.68
N TRP A 212 13.09 2.51 -5.93
CA TRP A 212 12.62 2.16 -7.27
C TRP A 212 11.31 2.86 -7.71
N TRP A 213 10.48 3.46 -6.82
CA TRP A 213 9.10 3.85 -7.23
C TRP A 213 8.48 5.11 -6.60
N PHE A 214 8.90 5.57 -5.41
CA PHE A 214 8.24 6.65 -4.67
C PHE A 214 9.01 7.97 -4.60
N LYS A 215 8.34 9.06 -4.21
CA LYS A 215 8.96 10.35 -3.89
C LYS A 215 8.48 10.73 -2.50
#